data_AF-A0A930YTK8-F1
#
_entry.id   AF-A0A930YTK8-F1
#
_cell.length_a   1.000
_cell.length_b   1.000
_cell.length_c   1.000
_cell.angle_alpha   90.00
_cell.angle_beta   90.00
_cell.angle_gamma   90.00
#
_symmetry.space_group_name_H-M   'P 1'
#
loop_
_entity.id
_entity.type
_entity.pdbx_description
1 polymer ?
#
loop_
_entity_poly.entity_id
_entity_poly.type
_entity_poly.pdbx_seq_one_letter_code
_entity_poly.pdbx_strand_id
1 'polypeptide(L)' 'LIGADCVRAGQAIIDVGINWDEDAQKLVGDVNTEQVAPLVSAYTPVPGGVGSVTTAILARHVVAAAQRTLA' A
#
# COMPACT_ATOMS: atom_id res chain seq x y z
N LEU A 1 -8.02 -6.22 9.13
CA LEU A 1 -9.25 -5.41 9.36
C LEU A 1 -10.30 -5.68 8.27
N ILE A 2 -9.91 -5.59 7.00
CA ILE A 2 -10.80 -5.71 5.85
C ILE A 2 -10.77 -7.13 5.29
N GLY A 3 -11.93 -7.80 5.24
CA GLY A 3 -12.11 -9.18 4.75
C GLY A 3 -12.92 -9.27 3.45
N ALA A 4 -13.26 -10.49 3.03
CA ALA A 4 -13.99 -10.77 1.78
C ALA A 4 -15.41 -10.15 1.72
N ASP A 5 -16.05 -9.96 2.87
CA ASP A 5 -17.36 -9.33 3.02
C ASP A 5 -17.34 -7.81 2.77
N CYS A 6 -16.15 -7.20 2.81
CA CYS A 6 -15.95 -5.77 2.64
C CYS A 6 -15.69 -5.36 1.18
N VAL A 7 -15.64 -6.32 0.24
CA VAL A 7 -15.21 -6.08 -1.15
C VAL A 7 -16.20 -6.64 -2.17
N ARG A 8 -16.20 -6.08 -3.38
CA ARG A 8 -16.95 -6.63 -4.53
C ARG A 8 -16.02 -7.25 -5.57
N ALA A 9 -16.58 -8.17 -6.36
CA ALA A 9 -15.87 -8.83 -7.44
C ALA A 9 -15.26 -7.81 -8.43
N GLY A 10 -13.99 -8.00 -8.78
CA GLY A 10 -13.25 -7.16 -9.72
C GLY A 10 -12.84 -5.78 -9.19
N GLN A 11 -13.06 -5.47 -7.91
CA GLN A 11 -12.61 -4.21 -7.30
C GLN A 11 -11.08 -4.07 -7.38
N ALA A 12 -10.57 -2.84 -7.44
CA ALA A 12 -9.16 -2.55 -7.22
C ALA A 12 -8.97 -2.04 -5.79
N ILE A 13 -7.93 -2.51 -5.11
CA ILE A 13 -7.65 -2.18 -3.70
C ILE A 13 -6.29 -1.49 -3.57
N ILE A 14 -6.29 -0.39 -2.81
CA ILE A 14 -5.09 0.31 -2.39
C ILE A 14 -5.03 0.20 -0.86
N ASP A 15 -4.17 -0.68 -0.38
CA ASP A 15 -3.87 -0.90 1.03
C ASP A 15 -2.73 0.04 1.45
N VAL A 16 -3.09 1.05 2.24
CA VAL A 16 -2.17 2.06 2.78
C VAL A 16 -1.65 1.68 4.16
N GLY A 17 -2.21 0.62 4.77
CA GLY A 17 -1.88 0.18 6.11
C GLY A 17 -0.49 -0.43 6.18
N ILE A 18 0.21 -0.15 7.28
CA ILE A 18 1.43 -0.85 7.67
C ILE A 18 1.31 -1.16 9.15
N ASN A 19 1.24 -2.45 9.46
CA ASN A 19 1.15 -2.99 10.81
C ASN A 19 2.20 -4.09 10.96
N TRP A 20 2.71 -4.28 12.18
CA TRP A 20 3.57 -5.42 12.51
C TRP A 20 2.70 -6.54 13.08
N ASP A 21 2.76 -7.70 12.45
CA ASP A 21 2.11 -8.92 12.93
C ASP A 21 3.13 -9.70 13.78
N GLU A 22 2.89 -9.78 15.09
CA GLU A 22 3.77 -10.45 16.03
C GLU A 22 3.77 -11.98 15.85
N ASP A 23 2.66 -12.59 15.45
CA ASP A 23 2.57 -14.04 15.29
C ASP A 23 3.27 -14.48 14.00
N ALA A 24 3.06 -13.73 12.91
CA ALA A 24 3.67 -14.01 11.62
C ALA A 24 5.06 -13.39 11.45
N GLN A 25 5.53 -12.59 12.43
CA GLN A 25 6.82 -11.87 12.42
C GLN A 25 7.07 -11.13 11.10
N LYS A 26 6.05 -10.42 10.60
CA LYS A 26 6.09 -9.73 9.30
C LYS A 26 5.26 -8.45 9.29
N LEU A 27 5.53 -7.60 8.30
CA LEU A 27 4.68 -6.46 7.99
C LEU A 27 3.43 -6.90 7.24
N VAL A 28 2.27 -6.41 7.68
CA VAL A 28 0.96 -6.66 7.08
C VAL A 28 0.19 -5.36 6.86
N GLY A 29 -0.71 -5.37 5.89
CA GLY A 29 -1.60 -4.24 5.63
C GLY A 29 -2.91 -4.32 6.41
N ASP A 30 -3.88 -3.48 6.06
CA ASP A 30 -5.21 -3.51 6.67
C ASP A 30 -6.11 -4.61 6.06
N VAL A 31 -5.74 -5.10 4.88
CA VAL A 31 -6.52 -6.04 4.08
C VAL A 31 -6.02 -7.48 4.28
N ASN A 32 -6.96 -8.39 4.57
CA ASN A 32 -6.71 -9.81 4.54
C ASN A 32 -6.57 -10.28 3.08
N THR A 33 -5.34 -10.19 2.58
CA THR A 33 -5.02 -10.46 1.16
C THR A 33 -5.39 -11.89 0.76
N GLU A 34 -5.24 -12.88 1.65
CA GLU A 34 -5.55 -14.29 1.32
C GLU A 34 -7.03 -14.49 0.98
N GLN A 35 -7.92 -13.81 1.69
CA GLN A 35 -9.36 -13.88 1.46
C GLN A 35 -9.82 -12.98 0.31
N VAL A 36 -9.15 -11.85 0.12
CA VAL A 36 -9.58 -10.79 -0.80
C VAL A 36 -8.99 -10.95 -2.20
N ALA A 37 -7.73 -11.39 -2.33
CA ALA A 37 -7.03 -11.49 -3.62
C ALA A 37 -7.78 -12.30 -4.70
N PRO A 38 -8.47 -13.42 -4.40
CA PRO A 38 -9.23 -14.16 -5.39
C PRO A 38 -10.46 -13.43 -5.95
N LEU A 39 -10.95 -12.41 -5.25
CA LEU A 39 -12.19 -11.70 -5.59
C LEU A 39 -11.93 -10.42 -6.40
N VAL A 40 -10.74 -9.84 -6.29
CA VAL A 40 -10.43 -8.50 -6.77
C VAL A 40 -9.59 -8.53 -8.05
N SER A 41 -9.64 -7.45 -8.84
CA SER A 41 -8.86 -7.37 -10.08
C SER A 41 -7.40 -6.99 -9.84
N ALA A 42 -7.14 -6.22 -8.78
CA ALA A 42 -5.82 -5.80 -8.37
C ALA A 42 -5.81 -5.41 -6.89
N TYR A 43 -4.66 -5.57 -6.25
CA TYR A 43 -4.41 -5.05 -4.90
C TYR A 43 -2.95 -4.59 -4.77
N THR A 44 -2.67 -3.68 -3.86
CA THR A 44 -1.29 -3.30 -3.52
C THR A 44 -0.73 -4.23 -2.45
N PRO A 45 0.46 -4.81 -2.63
CA PRO A 45 1.05 -5.70 -1.64
C PRO A 45 1.56 -4.93 -0.41
N VAL A 46 1.56 -5.59 0.75
CA VAL A 46 2.26 -5.12 1.94
C VAL A 46 3.19 -6.24 2.42
N PRO A 47 4.51 -5.99 2.53
CA PRO A 47 5.22 -4.76 2.18
C PRO A 47 5.39 -4.55 0.66
N GLY A 48 5.85 -3.36 0.26
CA GLY A 48 6.31 -3.07 -1.11
C GLY A 48 5.34 -2.32 -2.02
N GLY A 49 4.07 -2.18 -1.63
CA GLY A 49 3.06 -1.40 -2.34
C GLY A 49 3.16 0.10 -2.05
N VAL A 50 2.13 0.67 -1.41
CA VAL A 50 1.98 2.12 -1.24
C VAL A 50 3.19 2.79 -0.58
N GLY A 51 3.83 2.15 0.40
CA GLY A 51 5.00 2.71 1.09
C GLY A 51 6.19 3.04 0.16
N SER A 52 6.40 2.25 -0.90
CA SER A 52 7.47 2.52 -1.88
C SER A 52 7.14 3.76 -2.73
N VAL A 53 5.87 3.91 -3.13
CA VAL A 53 5.37 5.07 -3.86
C VAL A 53 5.48 6.34 -3.01
N THR A 54 5.08 6.29 -1.73
CA THR A 54 5.20 7.43 -0.81
C THR A 54 6.65 7.93 -0.72
N THR A 55 7.60 7.02 -0.57
CA THR A 55 9.03 7.36 -0.51
C THR A 55 9.52 8.00 -1.81
N ALA A 56 9.16 7.44 -2.96
CA ALA A 56 9.56 7.96 -4.26
C ALA A 56 8.98 9.36 -4.54
N ILE A 57 7.71 9.58 -4.18
CA ILE A 57 7.05 10.88 -4.36
C ILE A 57 7.64 11.93 -3.42
N LEU A 58 7.95 11.58 -2.17
CA LEU A 58 8.66 12.48 -1.26
C LEU A 58 10.02 12.90 -1.84
N ALA A 59 10.83 11.95 -2.30
CA ALA A 59 12.12 12.25 -2.92
C ALA A 59 11.96 13.17 -4.14
N ARG A 60 10.97 12.92 -5.00
CA ARG A 60 10.65 13.80 -6.14
C ARG A 60 10.32 15.21 -5.70
N HIS A 61 9.49 15.38 -4.65
CA HIS A 61 9.15 16.70 -4.13
C HIS A 61 10.35 17.43 -3.54
N VAL A 62 11.24 16.71 -2.84
CA VAL A 62 12.50 17.26 -2.31
C VAL A 62 13.39 17.78 -3.44
N VAL A 63 13.61 16.99 -4.49
CA VAL A 63 14.41 17.41 -5.66
C VAL A 63 13.78 18.63 -6.35
N ALA A 64 12.47 18.62 -6.56
CA ALA A 64 11.77 19.75 -7.18
C ALA A 64 11.86 21.04 -6.33
N ALA A 65 11.85 20.92 -5.01
CA ALA A 65 12.04 22.05 -4.11
C ALA A 65 13.46 22.62 -4.21
N ALA A 66 14.49 21.77 -4.20
CA ALA A 66 15.89 22.19 -4.36
C ALA A 66 16.15 22.84 -5.72
N GLN A 67 15.54 22.35 -6.80
CA GLN A 67 15.67 22.98 -8.12
C GLN A 67 15.07 24.39 -8.15
N ARG A 68 13.97 24.63 -7.44
CA ARG A 68 13.34 25.96 -7.36
C ARG A 68 14.17 26.98 -6.59
N THR A 69 15.06 26.58 -5.69
CA THR A 69 15.94 27.52 -4.97
C THR A 69 17.13 27.99 -5.81
N LEU A 70 17.35 27.39 -6.98
CA LEU A 70 18.43 27.75 -7.91
C LEU A 70 17.96 28.66 -9.05
N ALA A 71 16.66 28.95 -9.12
CA ALA A 71 16.04 29.83 -10.11
C ALA A 71 15.95 31.28 -9.61
#